data_AF-A0A377D2E4-F1
#
_entry.id   AF-A0A377D2E4-F1
#
_cell.length_a   1.000
_cell.length_b   1.000
_cell.length_c   1.000
_cell.angle_alpha   90.00
_cell.angle_beta   90.00
_cell.angle_gamma   90.00
#
_symmetry.space_group_name_H-M   'P 1'
#
loop_
_entity.id
_entity.type
_entity.pdbx_description
1 polymer ?
#
loop_
_entity_poly.entity_id
_entity_poly.type
_entity_poly.pdbx_seq_one_letter_code
_entity_poly.pdbx_strand_id
1 'polypeptide(L)'
;MIAGLEYARQLGCRTVGISCNPGSAVSTTAEFAITPIVGAEVVTGSSRMKAGTAQKLVLNMLSTGLMIKSGKVFGNLMVDVVANQRKTACAPGQYR
;
A
#
# COMPACT_ATOMS: atom_id res chain seq x y z
N MET A 1 -13.61 7.60 8.45
CA MET A 1 -12.95 6.66 7.51
C MET A 1 -13.96 5.98 6.60
N ILE A 2 -14.99 5.30 7.12
CA ILE A 2 -16.03 4.63 6.30
C ILE A 2 -16.79 5.60 5.39
N ALA A 3 -17.26 6.73 5.93
CA ALA A 3 -17.96 7.75 5.15
C ALA A 3 -17.15 8.26 3.94
N GLY A 4 -15.82 8.35 4.05
CA GLY A 4 -14.97 8.76 2.92
C GLY A 4 -14.92 7.70 1.81
N LEU A 5 -14.98 6.43 2.20
CA LEU A 5 -15.02 5.31 1.26
C LEU A 5 -16.39 5.20 0.57
N GLU A 6 -17.47 5.41 1.32
CA GLU A 6 -18.83 5.49 0.77
C GLU A 6 -18.97 6.65 -0.21
N TYR A 7 -18.46 7.82 0.15
CA TYR A 7 -18.45 8.99 -0.72
C TYR A 7 -17.64 8.76 -2.00
N ALA A 8 -16.45 8.16 -1.91
CA ALA A 8 -15.66 7.82 -3.09
C ALA A 8 -16.39 6.84 -4.02
N ARG A 9 -17.13 5.86 -3.47
CA ARG A 9 -17.99 4.97 -4.27
C ARG A 9 -19.15 5.71 -4.93
N GLN A 10 -19.80 6.63 -4.23
CA GLN A 10 -20.87 7.47 -4.80
C GLN A 10 -20.37 8.30 -5.99
N LEU A 11 -19.11 8.73 -5.97
CA LEU A 11 -18.45 9.42 -7.07
C LEU A 11 -18.01 8.48 -8.22
N GLY A 12 -18.23 7.17 -8.11
CA GLY A 12 -17.80 6.19 -9.13
C GLY A 12 -16.32 5.82 -9.07
N CYS A 13 -15.59 6.20 -8.01
CA CYS A 13 -14.20 5.81 -7.84
C CYS A 13 -14.10 4.33 -7.43
N ARG A 14 -13.06 3.64 -7.94
CA ARG A 14 -12.67 2.32 -7.42
C ARG A 14 -12.17 2.48 -5.99
N THR A 15 -12.64 1.65 -5.07
CA THR A 15 -12.28 1.75 -3.65
C THR A 15 -11.61 0.49 -3.15
N VAL A 16 -10.47 0.65 -2.47
CA VAL A 16 -9.74 -0.45 -1.84
C VAL A 16 -9.67 -0.20 -0.34
N GLY A 17 -10.10 -1.16 0.45
CA GLY A 17 -10.07 -1.11 1.92
C GLY A 17 -9.02 -2.06 2.46
N ILE A 18 -8.13 -1.58 3.33
CA ILE A 18 -7.13 -2.40 4.01
C ILE A 18 -7.50 -2.50 5.49
N SER A 19 -7.69 -3.71 6.00
CA SER A 19 -8.00 -3.97 7.41
C SER A 19 -7.30 -5.24 7.89
N CYS A 20 -7.15 -5.44 9.20
CA CYS A 20 -6.59 -6.70 9.73
C CYS A 20 -7.64 -7.52 10.49
N ASN A 21 -8.92 -7.11 10.39
CA ASN A 21 -10.04 -7.78 11.03
C ASN A 21 -11.09 -8.18 9.97
N PRO A 22 -11.33 -9.48 9.75
CA PRO A 22 -12.40 -9.96 8.86
C PRO A 22 -13.75 -9.36 9.23
N GLY A 23 -14.57 -9.01 8.23
CA GLY A 23 -15.91 -8.46 8.46
C GLY A 23 -15.92 -7.06 9.07
N SER A 24 -14.77 -6.37 9.13
CA SER A 24 -14.74 -4.97 9.53
C SER A 24 -15.54 -4.09 8.56
N ALA A 25 -16.06 -2.97 9.05
CA ALA A 25 -16.78 -2.01 8.23
C ALA A 25 -15.97 -1.57 6.98
N VAL A 26 -14.63 -1.46 7.10
CA VAL A 26 -13.77 -1.14 5.94
C VAL A 26 -13.82 -2.25 4.89
N SER A 27 -13.76 -3.52 5.31
CA SER A 27 -13.78 -4.67 4.40
C SER A 27 -15.13 -4.88 3.73
N THR A 28 -16.23 -4.51 4.38
CA THR A 28 -17.59 -4.68 3.84
C THR A 28 -18.00 -3.53 2.93
N THR A 29 -17.51 -2.32 3.20
CA THR A 29 -17.87 -1.13 2.41
C THR A 29 -16.98 -0.98 1.16
N ALA A 30 -15.73 -1.44 1.20
CA ALA A 30 -14.81 -1.36 0.08
C ALA A 30 -15.22 -2.25 -1.09
N GLU A 31 -14.97 -1.79 -2.31
CA GLU A 31 -15.13 -2.63 -3.50
C GLU A 31 -14.14 -3.79 -3.52
N PHE A 32 -12.89 -3.51 -3.18
CA PHE A 32 -11.85 -4.52 -3.01
C PHE A 32 -11.34 -4.47 -1.57
N ALA A 33 -11.49 -5.59 -0.85
CA ALA A 33 -11.02 -5.72 0.52
C ALA A 33 -9.70 -6.50 0.57
N ILE A 34 -8.67 -5.89 1.15
CA ILE A 34 -7.40 -6.55 1.49
C ILE A 34 -7.36 -6.73 3.00
N THR A 35 -7.57 -7.98 3.45
CA THR A 35 -7.70 -8.29 4.88
C THR A 35 -6.66 -9.29 5.38
N PRO A 36 -5.38 -8.89 5.53
CA PRO A 36 -4.36 -9.76 6.10
C PRO A 36 -4.66 -10.06 7.58
N ILE A 37 -4.89 -11.34 7.87
CA ILE A 37 -5.16 -11.84 9.22
C ILE A 37 -3.82 -12.05 9.94
N VAL A 38 -3.46 -11.14 10.84
CA VAL A 38 -2.18 -11.15 11.57
C VAL A 38 -2.25 -11.79 12.96
N GLY A 39 -3.46 -12.13 13.44
CA GLY A 39 -3.72 -12.65 14.77
C GLY A 39 -3.53 -11.61 15.89
N ALA A 40 -3.66 -12.04 17.15
CA ALA A 40 -3.54 -11.17 18.32
C ALA A 40 -2.13 -10.56 18.44
N GLU A 41 -2.05 -9.27 18.77
CA GLU A 41 -0.78 -8.58 18.94
C GLU A 41 -0.04 -9.04 20.20
N VAL A 42 1.30 -8.99 20.16
CA VAL A 42 2.15 -9.34 21.32
C VAL A 42 1.86 -8.41 22.49
N VAL A 43 1.64 -7.12 22.20
CA VAL A 43 1.11 -6.15 23.15
C VAL A 43 -0.37 -5.95 22.81
N THR A 44 -1.27 -6.40 23.69
CA THR A 44 -2.72 -6.31 23.48
C THR A 44 -3.13 -4.89 23.10
N GLY A 45 -3.82 -4.75 21.96
CA GLY A 45 -4.29 -3.45 21.44
C GLY A 45 -3.24 -2.63 20.66
N SER A 46 -1.97 -3.04 20.64
CA SER A 46 -0.89 -2.34 19.92
C SER A 46 -0.85 -2.72 18.44
N SER A 47 -1.87 -2.29 17.69
CA SER A 47 -2.00 -2.55 16.25
C SER A 47 -0.87 -1.96 15.40
N ARG A 48 -0.03 -1.08 15.96
CA ARG A 48 1.18 -0.55 15.29
C ARG A 48 2.25 -1.61 15.00
N MET A 49 2.10 -2.83 15.54
CA MET A 49 3.05 -3.93 15.40
C MET A 49 2.76 -4.77 14.15
N LYS A 50 2.09 -5.93 14.29
CA LYS A 50 1.87 -6.83 13.16
C LYS A 50 0.89 -6.23 12.15
N ALA A 51 -0.21 -5.64 12.61
CA ALA A 51 -1.18 -5.02 11.71
C ALA A 51 -0.57 -3.84 10.93
N GLY A 52 0.19 -2.97 11.61
CA GLY A 52 0.92 -1.87 10.97
C GLY A 52 1.97 -2.35 9.96
N THR A 53 2.71 -3.42 10.27
CA THR A 53 3.67 -4.02 9.36
C THR A 53 2.97 -4.61 8.13
N ALA A 54 1.86 -5.33 8.32
CA ALA A 54 1.08 -5.88 7.24
C ALA A 54 0.53 -4.79 6.31
N GLN A 55 -0.01 -3.70 6.87
CA GLN A 55 -0.48 -2.56 6.09
C GLN A 55 0.65 -1.90 5.28
N LYS A 56 1.84 -1.73 5.87
CA LYS A 56 3.01 -1.20 5.17
C LYS A 56 3.42 -2.09 3.99
N LEU A 57 3.45 -3.41 4.19
CA LEU A 57 3.78 -4.35 3.11
C LEU A 57 2.76 -4.30 1.98
N VAL A 58 1.46 -4.26 2.30
CA VAL A 58 0.39 -4.12 1.30
C VAL A 58 0.55 -2.82 0.51
N LEU A 59 0.79 -1.68 1.17
CA LEU A 59 0.97 -0.39 0.51
C LEU A 59 2.22 -0.38 -0.39
N ASN A 60 3.31 -1.00 0.06
CA ASN A 60 4.50 -1.18 -0.76
C ASN A 60 4.20 -2.03 -2.00
N MET A 61 3.48 -3.15 -1.85
CA MET A 61 3.13 -4.01 -2.98
C MET A 61 2.25 -3.29 -4.01
N LEU A 62 1.23 -2.55 -3.56
CA LEU A 62 0.34 -1.78 -4.43
C LEU A 62 1.11 -0.68 -5.18
N SER A 63 1.85 0.15 -4.46
CA SER A 63 2.60 1.25 -5.07
C SER A 63 3.70 0.74 -6.01
N THR A 64 4.52 -0.22 -5.58
CA THR A 64 5.57 -0.81 -6.44
C THR A 64 4.98 -1.52 -7.65
N GLY A 65 3.89 -2.28 -7.49
CA GLY A 65 3.21 -2.95 -8.61
C GLY A 65 2.67 -1.95 -9.64
N LEU A 66 2.09 -0.83 -9.19
CA LEU A 66 1.65 0.26 -10.08
C LEU A 66 2.82 0.92 -10.80
N MET A 67 3.94 1.16 -10.13
CA MET A 67 5.13 1.76 -10.74
C MET A 67 5.78 0.85 -11.79
N ILE A 68 5.83 -0.46 -11.53
CA ILE A 68 6.27 -1.48 -12.50
C ILE A 68 5.36 -1.45 -13.73
N LYS A 69 4.03 -1.52 -13.53
CA LYS A 69 3.06 -1.52 -14.64
C LYS A 69 3.10 -0.21 -15.44
N SER A 70 3.44 0.91 -14.81
CA SER A 70 3.56 2.22 -15.45
C SER A 70 4.91 2.46 -16.12
N GLY A 71 5.79 1.46 -16.20
CA GLY A 71 7.08 1.54 -16.90
C GLY A 71 8.19 2.28 -16.14
N LYS A 72 8.00 2.59 -14.85
CA LYS A 72 9.00 3.28 -14.02
C LYS A 72 10.07 2.35 -13.43
N VAL A 73 9.99 1.07 -13.77
CA VAL A 73 10.94 0.02 -13.41
C VAL A 73 11.30 -0.76 -14.67
N PHE A 74 12.59 -0.97 -14.91
CA PHE A 74 13.10 -1.83 -15.98
C PHE A 74 13.88 -2.99 -15.37
N GLY A 75 13.39 -4.22 -15.56
CA GLY A 75 13.89 -5.37 -14.82
C GLY A 75 13.71 -5.15 -13.31
N ASN A 76 14.82 -5.11 -12.56
CA ASN A 76 14.87 -4.78 -11.14
C ASN A 76 15.44 -3.38 -10.85
N LEU A 77 15.63 -2.56 -11.88
CA LEU A 77 16.19 -1.20 -11.77
C LEU A 77 15.07 -0.16 -11.77
N MET A 78 15.10 0.73 -10.78
CA MET A 78 14.25 1.92 -10.77
C MET A 78 14.85 2.94 -11.73
N VAL A 79 14.13 3.25 -12.79
CA VAL A 79 14.60 4.15 -13.88
C VAL A 79 14.11 5.59 -13.70
N ASP A 80 13.11 5.81 -12.84
CA ASP A 80 12.52 7.12 -12.53
C ASP A 80 12.91 7.58 -11.10
N VAL A 81 14.20 7.56 -10.79
CA VAL A 81 14.73 7.94 -9.46
C VAL A 81 15.03 9.45 -9.44
N VAL A 82 14.33 10.21 -8.61
CA VAL A 82 14.66 11.61 -8.32
C VAL A 82 15.84 11.65 -7.34
N ALA A 83 17.02 12.08 -7.81
CA ALA A 83 18.21 12.22 -6.97
C ALA A 83 18.15 13.52 -6.14
N ASN A 84 17.60 13.42 -4.93
CA ASN A 84 17.64 14.53 -3.96
C ASN A 84 18.75 14.38 -2.90
N GLN A 85 19.50 13.27 -2.93
CA GLN A 85 20.57 12.94 -1.98
C GLN A 85 21.73 12.22 -2.70
N ARG A 86 22.94 12.30 -2.15
CA ARG A 86 24.14 11.66 -2.72
C ARG A 86 23.99 10.14 -2.91
N LYS A 87 23.31 9.46 -1.97
CA LYS A 87 23.04 8.01 -2.06
C LYS A 87 22.18 7.66 -3.28
N THR A 88 21.14 8.45 -3.56
CA THR A 88 20.24 8.22 -4.70
C THR A 88 20.86 8.69 -6.03
N ALA A 89 21.78 9.65 -6.01
CA ALA A 89 22.50 10.12 -7.19
C ALA A 89 23.46 9.07 -7.78
N CYS A 90 23.95 8.14 -6.96
CA CYS A 90 24.80 7.03 -7.42
C CYS A 90 23.99 5.77 -7.75
N ALA A 91 22.66 5.85 -7.85
CA ALA A 91 21.84 4.68 -8.17
C ALA A 91 22.06 4.24 -9.63
N PRO A 92 22.26 2.93 -9.89
CA PRO A 92 22.63 2.41 -11.22
C PRO A 92 21.56 2.63 -12.31
N GLY A 93 20.34 3.05 -11.96
CA GLY A 93 19.26 3.37 -12.89
C GLY A 93 19.32 4.77 -13.53
N GLN A 94 20.34 5.58 -13.21
CA GLN A 94 20.46 6.97 -13.69
C GLN A 94 21.36 7.14 -14.92
N TYR A 95 22.06 6.10 -15.36
CA TYR A 95 22.96 6.17 -16.52
C TYR A 95 22.22 5.74 -17.79
N ARG A 96 21.68 6.72 -18.51
CA ARG A 96 21.42 6.66 -19.95
C ARG A 96 22.03 7.89 -20.61
#